data_AF-Q2W3T6-F1
#
_entry.id   AF-Q2W3T6-F1
#
_cell.length_a   1.000
_cell.length_b   1.000
_cell.length_c   1.000
_cell.angle_alpha   90.00
_cell.angle_beta   90.00
_cell.angle_gamma   90.00
#
_symmetry.space_group_name_H-M   'P 1'
#
loop_
_entity.id
_entity.type
_entity.pdbx_description
1 polymer ?
#
loop_
_entity_poly.entity_id
_entity_poly.type
_entity_poly.pdbx_seq_one_letter_code
_entity_poly.pdbx_strand_id
1 'polypeptide(L)'
;MAQGQGDRPCRGGVEGGQGALRRFNSGRRPNPLGAMPQTPFSFQKSGEVWRRKPPAGVRGGSPAWMSHLMITLSDAACAVLAAAEPAEKCRLTRLFSADWRDGRITEVGNTLPPARPARPLRPQLLPPRDMPRRSYGGDRGRIGLIHALAHIELNAIDLGWDIIARFAHEDLPRDFASDWVQVALDEVEHFEMLERLLASLGAAYGDLPAHDGLWQAAEKTADDILARLVVVPMTLEARGCDTTPATMDKLARNGDTLTPPALDVIYHDEIRHVAAGVRWFTFVAQKRGLDPKATYQSHMRERYPAGLKPPFNHEARAEAAFPRDWYEEMARE
;
A
#
# COMPACT_ATOMS: atom_id res chain seq x y z
N MET A 1 -26.77 -13.79 -59.60
CA MET A 1 -28.23 -13.91 -59.67
C MET A 1 -28.81 -13.40 -58.36
N ALA A 2 -29.84 -12.54 -58.44
CA ALA A 2 -30.69 -11.94 -57.38
C ALA A 2 -29.96 -11.17 -56.25
N GLN A 3 -29.85 -9.83 -56.23
CA GLN A 3 -30.86 -8.74 -56.12
C GLN A 3 -31.73 -8.77 -54.84
N GLY A 4 -31.72 -7.65 -54.11
CA GLY A 4 -32.65 -7.33 -53.02
C GLY A 4 -32.25 -6.06 -52.24
N GLN A 5 -32.59 -4.90 -52.79
CA GLN A 5 -32.50 -3.56 -52.17
C GLN A 5 -33.58 -3.34 -51.10
N GLY A 6 -33.37 -2.40 -50.18
CA GLY A 6 -34.43 -1.85 -49.32
C GLY A 6 -33.91 -0.86 -48.29
N ASP A 7 -33.94 0.42 -48.65
CA ASP A 7 -33.38 1.58 -47.96
C ASP A 7 -34.49 2.35 -47.19
N ARG A 8 -34.12 2.96 -46.05
CA ARG A 8 -34.62 4.23 -45.47
C ARG A 8 -35.69 4.34 -44.35
N PRO A 9 -35.61 5.46 -43.57
CA PRO A 9 -36.08 5.61 -42.19
C PRO A 9 -37.26 6.58 -42.03
N CYS A 10 -37.77 6.76 -40.80
CA CYS A 10 -38.63 7.88 -40.43
C CYS A 10 -38.24 8.48 -39.06
N ARG A 11 -38.10 9.81 -39.06
CA ARG A 11 -37.99 10.72 -37.91
C ARG A 11 -39.37 11.32 -37.58
N GLY A 12 -39.49 11.85 -36.36
CA GLY A 12 -40.50 12.82 -35.89
C GLY A 12 -40.86 12.48 -34.44
N GLY A 13 -40.50 13.26 -33.42
CA GLY A 13 -40.87 14.67 -33.15
C GLY A 13 -42.19 14.66 -32.35
N VAL A 14 -42.51 15.48 -31.35
CA VAL A 14 -41.96 16.72 -30.76
C VAL A 14 -42.69 16.88 -29.39
N GLU A 15 -42.22 17.82 -28.55
CA GLU A 15 -42.93 18.48 -27.43
C GLU A 15 -42.90 17.74 -26.09
N GLY A 16 -42.65 18.35 -24.94
CA GLY A 16 -42.67 19.76 -24.56
C GLY A 16 -43.13 19.80 -23.10
N GLY A 17 -42.27 20.24 -22.18
CA GLY A 17 -42.58 20.15 -20.75
C GLY A 17 -41.63 20.97 -19.88
N GLN A 18 -41.69 22.29 -20.07
CA GLN A 18 -41.15 23.28 -19.13
C GLN A 18 -42.02 23.32 -17.85
N GLY A 19 -41.38 23.53 -16.69
CA GLY A 19 -42.02 23.82 -15.40
C GLY A 19 -41.69 22.75 -14.35
N ALA A 20 -41.06 23.01 -13.21
CA ALA A 20 -41.06 24.22 -12.43
C ALA A 20 -39.77 24.38 -11.63
N LEU A 21 -39.13 25.54 -11.79
CA LEU A 21 -38.29 26.16 -10.78
C LEU A 21 -39.17 26.46 -9.55
N ARG A 22 -39.07 25.63 -8.51
CA ARG A 22 -39.51 26.04 -7.17
C ARG A 22 -38.36 26.70 -6.45
N ARG A 23 -38.41 28.04 -6.45
CA ARG A 23 -37.76 28.89 -5.46
C ARG A 23 -38.24 28.46 -4.07
N PHE A 24 -37.35 27.94 -3.23
CA PHE A 24 -37.51 28.03 -1.78
C PHE A 24 -36.69 29.22 -1.30
N ASN A 25 -37.40 30.28 -0.96
CA ASN A 25 -36.85 31.44 -0.28
C ASN A 25 -37.08 31.29 1.22
N SER A 26 -36.21 31.97 1.97
CA SER A 26 -36.34 32.37 3.38
C SER A 26 -36.08 31.33 4.47
N GLY A 27 -34.86 31.41 5.00
CA GLY A 27 -34.71 31.86 6.39
C GLY A 27 -34.69 30.78 7.46
N ARG A 28 -33.50 30.46 7.94
CA ARG A 28 -33.17 30.28 9.37
C ARG A 28 -31.66 30.18 9.53
N ARG A 29 -31.05 31.24 10.08
CA ARG A 29 -29.70 31.17 10.67
C ARG A 29 -29.77 30.45 12.02
N PRO A 30 -28.68 29.80 12.47
CA PRO A 30 -28.69 28.91 13.63
C PRO A 30 -28.64 29.69 14.96
N ASN A 31 -29.21 29.09 15.99
CA ASN A 31 -29.22 29.56 17.38
C ASN A 31 -27.83 29.34 18.03
N PRO A 32 -27.29 30.28 18.84
CA PRO A 32 -25.96 30.15 19.44
C PRO A 32 -26.02 29.63 20.89
N LEU A 33 -25.31 28.55 21.16
CA LEU A 33 -24.92 28.05 22.49
C LEU A 33 -23.51 27.44 22.30
N GLY A 34 -22.48 27.67 23.11
CA GLY A 34 -22.25 28.55 24.25
C GLY A 34 -20.76 28.89 24.33
N ALA A 35 -20.44 30.04 24.92
CA ALA A 35 -19.10 30.59 25.01
C ALA A 35 -18.22 29.81 26.02
N MET A 36 -17.00 29.45 25.60
CA MET A 36 -15.91 29.05 26.50
C MET A 36 -15.27 30.30 27.14
N PRO A 37 -14.77 30.23 28.39
CA PRO A 37 -14.15 31.37 29.04
C PRO A 37 -12.80 31.71 28.40
N GLN A 38 -12.70 32.92 27.83
CA GLN A 38 -11.44 33.52 27.37
C GLN A 38 -10.70 34.08 28.59
N THR A 39 -9.63 33.41 29.04
CA THR A 39 -8.64 34.04 29.92
C THR A 39 -7.74 34.96 29.08
N PRO A 40 -7.45 36.20 29.49
CA PRO A 40 -6.63 37.10 28.68
C PRO A 40 -5.15 36.70 28.75
N PHE A 41 -4.58 36.29 27.62
CA PHE A 41 -3.12 36.13 27.50
C PHE A 41 -2.49 37.51 27.32
N SER A 42 -1.76 37.98 28.34
CA SER A 42 -0.92 39.18 28.23
C SER A 42 0.43 38.83 27.62
N PHE A 43 0.79 39.49 26.51
CA PHE A 43 2.12 39.43 25.93
C PHE A 43 2.95 40.63 26.36
N GLN A 44 4.27 40.46 26.50
CA GLN A 44 5.20 41.56 26.76
C GLN A 44 6.31 41.55 25.70
N LYS A 45 6.64 42.73 25.17
CA LYS A 45 7.69 42.91 24.16
C LYS A 45 9.06 42.97 24.84
N SER A 46 9.98 42.12 24.42
CA SER A 46 11.43 42.25 24.70
C SER A 46 12.19 41.92 23.41
N GLY A 47 12.68 42.96 22.72
CA GLY A 47 13.21 42.83 21.35
C GLY A 47 12.13 42.64 20.28
N GLU A 48 12.51 42.15 19.09
CA GLU A 48 11.64 41.97 17.91
C GLU A 48 10.86 40.63 17.89
N VAL A 49 10.78 39.90 19.01
CA VAL A 49 10.10 38.61 19.06
C VAL A 49 9.08 38.58 20.19
N TRP A 50 7.84 38.21 19.86
CA TRP A 50 6.76 37.97 20.83
C TRP A 50 6.97 36.62 21.51
N ARG A 51 7.15 36.59 22.84
CA ARG A 51 7.25 35.34 23.63
C ARG A 51 6.20 35.30 24.73
N ARG A 52 5.70 34.09 25.03
CA ARG A 52 4.80 33.83 26.16
C ARG A 52 5.55 34.03 27.48
N LYS A 53 4.93 34.76 28.42
CA LYS A 53 5.45 34.94 29.78
C LYS A 53 5.06 33.70 30.61
N PRO A 54 6.00 32.97 31.22
CA PRO A 54 5.65 31.89 32.12
C PRO A 54 4.99 32.46 33.40
N PRO A 55 4.05 31.75 34.02
CA PRO A 55 3.43 32.21 35.26
C PRO A 55 4.49 32.32 36.36
N ALA A 56 4.44 33.41 37.13
CA ALA A 56 5.35 33.65 38.24
C ALA A 56 5.08 32.63 39.36
N GLY A 57 6.07 31.78 39.66
CA GLY A 57 6.04 30.96 40.90
C GLY A 57 6.57 29.53 40.85
N VAL A 58 7.01 28.99 39.71
CA VAL A 58 7.51 27.59 39.67
C VAL A 58 9.04 27.57 39.72
N ARG A 59 9.58 27.22 40.90
CA ARG A 59 11.00 26.89 41.08
C ARG A 59 11.30 25.57 40.34
N GLY A 60 12.50 25.53 39.76
CA GLY A 60 13.00 24.48 38.89
C GLY A 60 12.87 23.05 39.41
N GLY A 61 12.66 22.17 38.43
CA GLY A 61 12.43 20.74 38.55
C GLY A 61 11.44 20.35 37.46
N SER A 62 11.92 20.05 36.25
CA SER A 62 11.07 19.41 35.24
C SER A 62 10.47 18.16 35.88
N PRO A 63 9.13 18.02 35.93
CA PRO A 63 8.56 16.89 36.62
C PRO A 63 8.83 15.60 35.85
N ALA A 64 9.28 14.56 36.55
CA ALA A 64 9.54 13.22 36.02
C ALA A 64 8.31 12.51 35.40
N TRP A 65 7.14 13.17 35.37
CA TRP A 65 5.89 12.66 34.79
C TRP A 65 5.57 13.21 33.40
N MET A 66 6.40 14.10 32.84
CA MET A 66 6.37 14.41 31.39
C MET A 66 7.16 13.35 30.58
N SER A 67 7.03 12.08 30.97
CA SER A 67 7.32 10.96 30.08
C SER A 67 6.30 11.04 28.94
N HIS A 68 6.60 11.85 27.91
CA HIS A 68 6.11 11.52 26.58
C HIS A 68 6.48 10.04 26.39
N LEU A 69 5.50 9.14 26.34
CA LEU A 69 5.75 7.83 25.77
C LEU A 69 6.26 8.12 24.37
N MET A 70 7.58 8.00 24.17
CA MET A 70 8.17 8.09 22.85
C MET A 70 7.63 6.90 22.09
N ILE A 71 6.78 7.17 21.10
CA ILE A 71 6.25 6.14 20.23
C ILE A 71 7.41 5.46 19.50
N THR A 72 7.48 4.13 19.58
CA THR A 72 8.47 3.36 18.83
C THR A 72 7.97 3.07 17.41
N LEU A 73 8.85 2.62 16.51
CA LEU A 73 8.42 2.29 15.15
C LEU A 73 7.47 1.09 15.11
N SER A 74 7.62 0.13 16.03
CA SER A 74 6.71 -1.01 16.18
C SER A 74 5.33 -0.57 16.71
N ASP A 75 5.25 0.44 17.57
CA ASP A 75 3.97 1.05 17.97
C ASP A 75 3.28 1.73 16.78
N ALA A 76 4.06 2.47 15.99
CA ALA A 76 3.60 3.10 14.75
C ALA A 76 3.08 2.05 13.74
N ALA A 77 3.84 0.98 13.53
CA ALA A 77 3.44 -0.15 12.70
C ALA A 77 2.11 -0.76 13.16
N CYS A 78 1.96 -1.01 14.47
CA CYS A 78 0.71 -1.51 15.03
C CYS A 78 -0.47 -0.56 14.82
N ALA A 79 -0.25 0.75 14.92
CA ALA A 79 -1.27 1.76 14.65
C ALA A 79 -1.71 1.73 13.17
N VAL A 80 -0.78 1.61 12.21
CA VAL A 80 -1.10 1.49 10.78
C VAL A 80 -1.85 0.18 10.50
N LEU A 81 -1.39 -0.93 11.07
CA LEU A 81 -2.05 -2.24 10.93
C LEU A 81 -3.46 -2.24 11.53
N ALA A 82 -3.71 -1.47 12.58
CA ALA A 82 -5.03 -1.33 13.19
C ALA A 82 -5.99 -0.39 12.41
N ALA A 83 -5.49 0.39 11.45
CA ALA A 83 -6.33 1.24 10.60
C ALA A 83 -7.03 0.40 9.52
N ALA A 84 -8.36 0.28 9.62
CA ALA A 84 -9.17 -0.44 8.65
C ALA A 84 -9.36 0.34 7.34
N GLU A 85 -9.64 1.64 7.43
CA GLU A 85 -9.94 2.46 6.26
C GLU A 85 -8.66 2.77 5.46
N PRO A 86 -8.66 2.55 4.12
CA PRO A 86 -7.46 2.77 3.30
C PRO A 86 -6.88 4.17 3.44
N ALA A 87 -7.73 5.20 3.42
CA ALA A 87 -7.28 6.59 3.55
C ALA A 87 -6.58 6.87 4.90
N GLU A 88 -7.07 6.29 5.99
CA GLU A 88 -6.43 6.44 7.30
C GLU A 88 -5.11 5.67 7.38
N LYS A 89 -5.06 4.47 6.79
CA LYS A 89 -3.84 3.68 6.67
C LYS A 89 -2.77 4.46 5.90
N CYS A 90 -3.10 5.01 4.74
CA CYS A 90 -2.22 5.87 3.95
C CYS A 90 -1.74 7.09 4.74
N ARG A 91 -2.66 7.79 5.44
CA ARG A 91 -2.33 8.95 6.27
C ARG A 91 -1.34 8.61 7.40
N LEU A 92 -1.57 7.50 8.10
CA LEU A 92 -0.70 7.05 9.20
C LEU A 92 0.67 6.60 8.68
N THR A 93 0.72 5.87 7.56
CA THR A 93 1.99 5.51 6.91
C THR A 93 2.81 6.77 6.63
N ARG A 94 2.22 7.78 5.97
CA ARG A 94 2.92 9.05 5.67
C ARG A 94 3.42 9.76 6.92
N LEU A 95 2.59 9.82 7.97
CA LEU A 95 2.95 10.44 9.24
C LEU A 95 4.18 9.75 9.86
N PHE A 96 4.13 8.42 10.00
CA PHE A 96 5.19 7.68 10.68
C PHE A 96 6.45 7.53 9.83
N SER A 97 6.34 7.45 8.50
CA SER A 97 7.48 7.52 7.61
C SER A 97 8.20 8.87 7.74
N ALA A 98 7.46 9.98 7.82
CA ALA A 98 8.05 11.29 8.05
C ALA A 98 8.69 11.40 9.44
N ASP A 99 8.04 10.91 10.49
CA ASP A 99 8.56 10.93 11.85
C ASP A 99 9.82 10.07 12.01
N TRP A 100 9.90 8.91 11.35
CA TRP A 100 11.09 8.06 11.31
C TRP A 100 12.26 8.73 10.59
N ARG A 101 12.00 9.32 9.41
CA ARG A 101 13.00 10.03 8.61
C ARG A 101 13.53 11.26 9.33
N ASP A 102 12.66 11.99 10.02
CA ASP A 102 13.01 13.23 10.73
C ASP A 102 13.61 12.97 12.13
N GLY A 103 13.74 11.70 12.55
CA GLY A 103 14.29 11.32 13.85
C GLY A 103 13.39 11.65 15.05
N ARG A 104 12.08 11.84 14.82
CA ARG A 104 11.07 11.94 15.89
C ARG A 104 10.76 10.57 16.50
N ILE A 105 10.81 9.52 15.68
CA ILE A 105 10.89 8.12 16.12
C ILE A 105 12.34 7.68 15.92
N THR A 106 13.00 7.27 17.00
CA THR A 106 14.42 6.87 16.98
C THR A 106 14.63 5.38 17.19
N GLU A 107 13.70 4.72 17.88
CA GLU A 107 13.79 3.31 18.26
C GLU A 107 12.78 2.46 17.50
N VAL A 108 13.16 1.23 17.15
CA VAL A 108 12.24 0.26 16.54
C VAL A 108 11.21 -0.24 17.58
N GLY A 109 11.63 -0.50 18.82
CA GLY A 109 10.77 -1.07 19.85
C GLY A 109 10.51 -2.56 19.66
N ASN A 110 9.52 -3.10 20.39
CA ASN A 110 9.22 -4.54 20.43
C ASN A 110 7.72 -4.85 20.56
N THR A 111 6.86 -3.91 20.15
CA THR A 111 5.40 -4.08 20.20
C THR A 111 4.98 -5.13 19.16
N LEU A 112 4.29 -6.17 19.63
CA LEU A 112 3.86 -7.27 18.78
C LEU A 112 2.68 -6.83 17.90
N PRO A 113 2.75 -7.02 16.57
CA PRO A 113 1.66 -6.68 15.69
C PRO A 113 0.46 -7.62 15.88
N PRO A 114 -0.75 -7.18 15.49
CA PRO A 114 -1.89 -8.09 15.45
C PRO A 114 -1.62 -9.28 14.51
N ALA A 115 -2.37 -10.36 14.68
CA ALA A 115 -2.27 -11.53 13.79
C ALA A 115 -2.59 -11.18 12.32
N ARG A 116 -3.45 -10.18 12.11
CA ARG A 116 -3.76 -9.59 10.81
C ARG A 116 -4.09 -8.10 10.92
N PRO A 117 -3.96 -7.32 9.84
CA PRO A 117 -4.33 -5.93 9.81
C PRO A 117 -5.86 -5.84 9.87
N ALA A 118 -6.34 -4.71 10.39
CA ALA A 118 -7.72 -4.34 10.24
C ALA A 118 -8.05 -4.13 8.76
N ARG A 119 -9.25 -4.55 8.36
CA ARG A 119 -9.75 -4.42 7.00
C ARG A 119 -11.11 -3.72 7.00
N PRO A 120 -11.41 -2.91 5.97
CA PRO A 120 -12.74 -2.36 5.78
C PRO A 120 -13.73 -3.47 5.37
N LEU A 121 -15.04 -3.18 5.41
CA LEU A 121 -16.07 -4.16 5.02
C LEU A 121 -15.99 -4.57 3.53
N ARG A 122 -15.36 -3.75 2.69
CA ARG A 122 -15.18 -3.98 1.26
C ARG A 122 -13.72 -3.74 0.87
N PRO A 123 -13.12 -4.52 -0.04
CA PRO A 123 -13.75 -5.55 -0.88
C PRO A 123 -14.15 -6.80 -0.09
N GLN A 124 -15.16 -7.52 -0.58
CA GLN A 124 -15.47 -8.85 -0.05
C GLN A 124 -14.30 -9.78 -0.40
N LEU A 125 -13.72 -10.43 0.60
CA LEU A 125 -12.65 -11.40 0.41
C LEU A 125 -13.26 -12.78 0.09
N LEU A 126 -12.93 -13.31 -1.08
CA LEU A 126 -13.38 -14.60 -1.56
C LEU A 126 -12.21 -15.57 -1.73
N PRO A 127 -12.42 -16.89 -1.52
CA PRO A 127 -11.45 -17.90 -1.93
C PRO A 127 -11.20 -17.84 -3.45
N PRO A 128 -9.99 -18.19 -3.94
CA PRO A 128 -9.67 -18.13 -5.37
C PRO A 128 -10.65 -18.87 -6.30
N ARG A 129 -11.23 -19.98 -5.84
CA ARG A 129 -12.24 -20.76 -6.59
C ARG A 129 -13.58 -20.03 -6.78
N ASP A 130 -13.88 -19.09 -5.90
CA ASP A 130 -15.14 -18.34 -5.87
C ASP A 130 -14.98 -16.94 -6.50
N MET A 131 -13.78 -16.60 -6.96
CA MET A 131 -13.51 -15.33 -7.64
C MET A 131 -14.23 -15.26 -8.99
N PRO A 132 -14.85 -14.12 -9.34
CA PRO A 132 -15.44 -13.93 -10.66
C PRO A 132 -14.41 -14.14 -11.78
N ARG A 133 -14.86 -14.70 -12.91
CA ARG A 133 -13.99 -14.81 -14.08
C ARG A 133 -13.56 -13.42 -14.55
N ARG A 134 -12.26 -13.27 -14.81
CA ARG A 134 -11.68 -12.01 -15.31
C ARG A 134 -12.29 -11.66 -16.67
N SER A 135 -12.70 -10.41 -16.82
CA SER A 135 -12.98 -9.82 -18.14
C SER A 135 -11.67 -9.36 -18.73
N TYR A 136 -11.42 -9.64 -20.02
CA TYR A 136 -10.16 -9.30 -20.67
C TYR A 136 -10.25 -8.13 -21.66
N GLY A 137 -11.43 -7.53 -21.82
CA GLY A 137 -11.67 -6.42 -22.75
C GLY A 137 -12.55 -5.33 -22.16
N GLY A 138 -12.40 -4.13 -22.72
CA GLY A 138 -13.14 -2.91 -22.35
C GLY A 138 -12.90 -2.44 -20.93
N ASP A 139 -13.69 -1.44 -20.51
CA ASP A 139 -13.55 -0.81 -19.20
C ASP A 139 -13.75 -1.80 -18.06
N ARG A 140 -14.65 -2.77 -18.21
CA ARG A 140 -14.85 -3.82 -17.20
C ARG A 140 -13.58 -4.64 -16.95
N GLY A 141 -12.81 -4.95 -17.99
CA GLY A 141 -11.54 -5.65 -17.84
C GLY A 141 -10.47 -4.78 -17.19
N ARG A 142 -10.42 -3.50 -17.57
CA ARG A 142 -9.49 -2.52 -17.02
C ARG A 142 -9.76 -2.24 -15.54
N ILE A 143 -11.02 -1.99 -15.15
CA ILE A 143 -11.46 -1.82 -13.76
C ILE A 143 -11.08 -3.05 -12.94
N GLY A 144 -11.33 -4.26 -13.46
CA GLY A 144 -10.98 -5.50 -12.77
C GLY A 144 -9.47 -5.67 -12.53
N LEU A 145 -8.64 -5.25 -13.48
CA LEU A 145 -7.17 -5.27 -13.33
C LEU A 145 -6.72 -4.24 -12.29
N ILE A 146 -7.13 -2.98 -12.44
CA ILE A 146 -6.68 -1.87 -11.56
C ILE A 146 -7.16 -2.11 -10.13
N HIS A 147 -8.38 -2.62 -9.93
CA HIS A 147 -8.90 -2.96 -8.60
C HIS A 147 -8.09 -4.06 -7.93
N ALA A 148 -7.72 -5.10 -8.68
CA ALA A 148 -6.87 -6.17 -8.17
C ALA A 148 -5.48 -5.67 -7.76
N LEU A 149 -4.87 -4.79 -8.57
CA LEU A 149 -3.60 -4.15 -8.24
C LEU A 149 -3.74 -3.26 -7.00
N ALA A 150 -4.76 -2.42 -6.91
CA ALA A 150 -5.00 -1.60 -5.72
C ALA A 150 -5.19 -2.46 -4.45
N HIS A 151 -5.77 -3.66 -4.58
CA HIS A 151 -5.85 -4.58 -3.45
C HIS A 151 -4.48 -5.14 -3.06
N ILE A 152 -3.59 -5.39 -4.02
CA ILE A 152 -2.21 -5.81 -3.77
C ILE A 152 -1.46 -4.69 -3.05
N GLU A 153 -1.50 -3.45 -3.54
CA GLU A 153 -0.74 -2.34 -2.93
C GLU A 153 -1.22 -2.03 -1.51
N LEU A 154 -2.54 -2.09 -1.26
CA LEU A 154 -3.04 -1.92 0.11
C LEU A 154 -2.53 -3.00 1.06
N ASN A 155 -2.40 -4.24 0.59
CA ASN A 155 -1.77 -5.32 1.37
C ASN A 155 -0.25 -5.10 1.51
N ALA A 156 0.41 -4.56 0.49
CA ALA A 156 1.86 -4.28 0.52
C ALA A 156 2.22 -3.19 1.55
N ILE A 157 1.37 -2.17 1.74
CA ILE A 157 1.48 -1.23 2.87
C ILE A 157 1.49 -1.99 4.20
N ASP A 158 0.55 -2.92 4.40
CA ASP A 158 0.50 -3.72 5.62
C ASP A 158 1.73 -4.60 5.80
N LEU A 159 2.22 -5.21 4.71
CA LEU A 159 3.40 -6.07 4.75
C LEU A 159 4.67 -5.31 5.15
N GLY A 160 4.85 -4.09 4.65
CA GLY A 160 5.98 -3.22 5.02
C GLY A 160 5.96 -2.88 6.51
N TRP A 161 4.80 -2.58 7.10
CA TRP A 161 4.71 -2.34 8.54
C TRP A 161 4.78 -3.61 9.37
N ASP A 162 4.18 -4.71 8.90
CA ASP A 162 4.17 -6.00 9.58
C ASP A 162 5.58 -6.56 9.77
N ILE A 163 6.41 -6.52 8.72
CA ILE A 163 7.76 -7.09 8.80
C ILE A 163 8.65 -6.33 9.81
N ILE A 164 8.44 -5.02 9.98
CA ILE A 164 9.14 -4.19 10.97
C ILE A 164 8.77 -4.64 12.39
N ALA A 165 7.47 -4.70 12.71
CA ALA A 165 7.03 -5.01 14.07
C ALA A 165 7.21 -6.49 14.42
N ARG A 166 6.90 -7.39 13.49
CA ARG A 166 6.88 -8.84 13.73
C ARG A 166 8.27 -9.41 13.97
N PHE A 167 9.27 -8.89 13.27
CA PHE A 167 10.65 -9.36 13.34
C PHE A 167 11.59 -8.39 14.07
N ALA A 168 11.06 -7.48 14.88
CA ALA A 168 11.85 -6.54 15.69
C ALA A 168 12.86 -7.26 16.63
N HIS A 169 12.57 -8.51 17.00
CA HIS A 169 13.44 -9.34 17.84
C HIS A 169 14.71 -9.86 17.13
N GLU A 170 14.80 -9.74 15.79
CA GLU A 170 15.99 -10.15 15.02
C GLU A 170 17.20 -9.22 15.21
N ASP A 171 16.99 -8.06 15.85
CA ASP A 171 18.01 -7.04 16.12
C ASP A 171 18.81 -6.70 14.84
N LEU A 172 18.06 -6.26 13.82
CA LEU A 172 18.60 -5.87 12.53
C LEU A 172 19.01 -4.40 12.53
N PRO A 173 19.97 -4.00 11.68
CA PRO A 173 20.35 -2.59 11.55
C PRO A 173 19.15 -1.70 11.26
N ARG A 174 19.24 -0.42 11.69
CA ARG A 174 18.21 0.61 11.45
C ARG A 174 17.78 0.70 9.97
N ASP A 175 18.70 0.43 9.06
CA ASP A 175 18.45 0.47 7.62
C ASP A 175 17.40 -0.55 7.19
N PHE A 176 17.26 -1.68 7.89
CA PHE A 176 16.21 -2.68 7.62
C PHE A 176 14.84 -2.05 7.78
N ALA A 177 14.60 -1.42 8.93
CA ALA A 177 13.37 -0.72 9.18
C ALA A 177 13.17 0.45 8.22
N SER A 178 14.25 1.16 7.87
CA SER A 178 14.17 2.29 6.95
C SER A 178 13.75 1.89 5.54
N ASP A 179 14.25 0.76 5.03
CA ASP A 179 13.84 0.21 3.73
C ASP A 179 12.36 -0.16 3.74
N TRP A 180 11.87 -0.86 4.77
CA TRP A 180 10.46 -1.26 4.82
C TRP A 180 9.49 -0.11 5.10
N VAL A 181 9.93 0.93 5.80
CA VAL A 181 9.20 2.21 5.91
C VAL A 181 9.10 2.90 4.54
N GLN A 182 10.16 2.85 3.73
CA GLN A 182 10.15 3.40 2.38
C GLN A 182 9.26 2.58 1.44
N VAL A 183 9.36 1.24 1.46
CA VAL A 183 8.47 0.34 0.71
C VAL A 183 7.02 0.67 1.05
N ALA A 184 6.65 0.68 2.34
CA ALA A 184 5.28 1.01 2.75
C ALA A 184 4.82 2.39 2.25
N LEU A 185 5.72 3.38 2.16
CA LEU A 185 5.42 4.71 1.65
C LEU A 185 5.21 4.71 0.13
N ASP A 186 6.05 3.99 -0.62
CA ASP A 186 5.92 3.83 -2.08
C ASP A 186 4.59 3.14 -2.40
N GLU A 187 4.19 2.11 -1.63
CA GLU A 187 2.90 1.43 -1.79
C GLU A 187 1.68 2.31 -1.51
N VAL A 188 1.81 3.34 -0.67
CA VAL A 188 0.76 4.35 -0.52
C VAL A 188 0.60 5.15 -1.81
N GLU A 189 1.69 5.55 -2.46
CA GLU A 189 1.63 6.28 -3.73
C GLU A 189 1.02 5.40 -4.83
N HIS A 190 1.42 4.13 -4.89
CA HIS A 190 0.88 3.15 -5.83
C HIS A 190 -0.63 2.98 -5.65
N PHE A 191 -1.07 2.71 -4.41
CA PHE A 191 -2.48 2.54 -4.07
C PHE A 191 -3.32 3.77 -4.48
N GLU A 192 -2.90 4.96 -4.06
CA GLU A 192 -3.65 6.19 -4.35
C GLU A 192 -3.64 6.52 -5.85
N MET A 193 -2.59 6.15 -6.59
CA MET A 193 -2.54 6.27 -8.05
C MET A 193 -3.57 5.37 -8.74
N LEU A 194 -3.67 4.11 -8.29
CA LEU A 194 -4.64 3.15 -8.81
C LEU A 194 -6.08 3.53 -8.44
N GLU A 195 -6.32 4.09 -7.24
CA GLU A 195 -7.63 4.64 -6.86
C GLU A 195 -8.06 5.78 -7.79
N ARG A 196 -7.15 6.70 -8.13
CA ARG A 196 -7.45 7.78 -9.10
C ARG A 196 -7.79 7.22 -10.48
N LEU A 197 -7.10 6.16 -10.92
CA LEU A 197 -7.41 5.49 -12.18
C LEU A 197 -8.78 4.80 -12.13
N LEU A 198 -9.13 4.11 -11.04
CA LEU A 198 -10.48 3.56 -10.85
C LEU A 198 -11.55 4.64 -10.94
N ALA A 199 -11.35 5.76 -10.23
CA ALA A 199 -12.29 6.86 -10.22
C ALA A 199 -12.50 7.44 -11.63
N SER A 200 -11.44 7.53 -12.45
CA SER A 200 -11.53 7.98 -13.85
C SER A 200 -12.39 7.07 -14.73
N LEU A 201 -12.55 5.80 -14.34
CA LEU A 201 -13.39 4.80 -15.00
C LEU A 201 -14.78 4.65 -14.34
N GLY A 202 -15.11 5.51 -13.38
CA GLY A 202 -16.38 5.46 -12.64
C GLY A 202 -16.48 4.28 -11.66
N ALA A 203 -15.36 3.76 -11.17
CA ALA A 203 -15.28 2.71 -10.17
C ALA A 203 -14.50 3.17 -8.93
N ALA A 204 -14.60 2.41 -7.84
CA ALA A 204 -13.86 2.64 -6.60
C ALA A 204 -13.21 1.35 -6.09
N TYR A 205 -12.18 1.50 -5.26
CA TYR A 205 -11.67 0.38 -4.49
C TYR A 205 -12.79 -0.20 -3.61
N GLY A 206 -12.88 -1.54 -3.56
CA GLY A 206 -13.95 -2.24 -2.86
C GLY A 206 -15.22 -2.52 -3.66
N ASP A 207 -15.38 -1.99 -4.89
CA ASP A 207 -16.54 -2.28 -5.75
C ASP A 207 -16.56 -3.72 -6.28
N LEU A 208 -15.38 -4.34 -6.42
CA LEU A 208 -15.20 -5.74 -6.81
C LEU A 208 -14.71 -6.58 -5.63
N PRO A 209 -14.98 -7.89 -5.61
CA PRO A 209 -14.37 -8.79 -4.62
C PRO A 209 -12.86 -8.93 -4.87
N ALA A 210 -12.13 -9.34 -3.84
CA ALA A 210 -10.70 -9.63 -3.91
C ALA A 210 -10.38 -10.96 -3.22
N HIS A 211 -9.15 -11.44 -3.37
CA HIS A 211 -8.68 -12.64 -2.67
C HIS A 211 -7.60 -12.28 -1.64
N ASP A 212 -7.53 -13.05 -0.57
CA ASP A 212 -6.64 -12.79 0.57
C ASP A 212 -5.25 -13.45 0.43
N GLY A 213 -4.89 -13.90 -0.78
CA GLY A 213 -3.72 -14.76 -1.00
C GLY A 213 -2.38 -14.18 -0.54
N LEU A 214 -2.21 -12.86 -0.66
CA LEU A 214 -0.98 -12.17 -0.25
C LEU A 214 -0.83 -12.17 1.28
N TRP A 215 -1.88 -11.82 2.03
CA TRP A 215 -1.84 -11.86 3.49
C TRP A 215 -1.75 -13.31 4.02
N GLN A 216 -2.42 -14.26 3.39
CA GLN A 216 -2.29 -15.68 3.74
C GLN A 216 -0.85 -16.21 3.58
N ALA A 217 -0.08 -15.68 2.62
CA ALA A 217 1.34 -16.00 2.50
C ALA A 217 2.16 -15.37 3.65
N ALA A 218 1.80 -14.16 4.08
CA ALA A 218 2.40 -13.49 5.23
C ALA A 218 2.14 -14.24 6.54
N GLU A 219 0.92 -14.74 6.75
CA GLU A 219 0.55 -15.56 7.91
C GLU A 219 1.38 -16.85 7.99
N LYS A 220 1.59 -17.53 6.85
CA LYS A 220 2.39 -18.77 6.75
C LYS A 220 3.89 -18.60 6.92
N THR A 221 4.36 -17.35 6.99
CA THR A 221 5.77 -16.99 7.13
C THR A 221 6.00 -16.10 8.34
N ALA A 222 4.98 -15.92 9.20
CA ALA A 222 5.04 -15.05 10.36
C ALA A 222 6.03 -15.52 11.43
N ASP A 223 6.47 -16.78 11.36
CA ASP A 223 7.39 -17.44 12.29
C ASP A 223 8.87 -17.30 11.93
N ASP A 224 9.21 -16.91 10.68
CA ASP A 224 10.60 -16.80 10.24
C ASP A 224 10.78 -15.70 9.19
N ILE A 225 11.69 -14.77 9.47
CA ILE A 225 11.99 -13.65 8.59
C ILE A 225 12.58 -14.10 7.25
N LEU A 226 13.39 -15.19 7.22
CA LEU A 226 13.95 -15.69 5.97
C LEU A 226 12.83 -16.24 5.08
N ALA A 227 11.93 -17.04 5.65
CA ALA A 227 10.70 -17.45 4.95
C ALA A 227 9.88 -16.25 4.44
N ARG A 228 9.70 -15.20 5.27
CA ARG A 228 8.95 -13.99 4.88
C ARG A 228 9.59 -13.30 3.68
N LEU A 229 10.90 -13.05 3.72
CA LEU A 229 11.64 -12.38 2.66
C LEU A 229 11.64 -13.19 1.36
N VAL A 230 11.76 -14.52 1.45
CA VAL A 230 11.70 -15.41 0.28
C VAL A 230 10.33 -15.37 -0.41
N VAL A 231 9.26 -15.51 0.38
CA VAL A 231 7.91 -15.68 -0.16
C VAL A 231 7.30 -14.36 -0.61
N VAL A 232 7.50 -13.28 0.13
CA VAL A 232 6.81 -12.01 -0.17
C VAL A 232 7.62 -11.17 -1.16
N PRO A 233 8.70 -10.47 -0.78
CA PRO A 233 9.39 -9.57 -1.70
C PRO A 233 10.17 -10.31 -2.80
N MET A 234 10.80 -11.44 -2.50
CA MET A 234 11.60 -12.13 -3.52
C MET A 234 10.77 -12.99 -4.50
N THR A 235 9.51 -13.31 -4.17
CA THR A 235 8.68 -14.20 -5.01
C THR A 235 7.40 -13.54 -5.49
N LEU A 236 6.58 -13.00 -4.59
CA LEU A 236 5.28 -12.42 -4.96
C LEU A 236 5.45 -11.03 -5.60
N GLU A 237 6.31 -10.16 -5.06
CA GLU A 237 6.63 -8.86 -5.67
C GLU A 237 7.44 -9.03 -6.95
N ALA A 238 8.45 -9.91 -6.96
CA ALA A 238 9.22 -10.23 -8.18
C ALA A 238 8.34 -10.75 -9.34
N ARG A 239 7.17 -11.34 -9.04
CA ARG A 239 6.19 -11.74 -10.05
C ARG A 239 5.53 -10.53 -10.73
N GLY A 240 5.37 -9.41 -10.01
CA GLY A 240 4.99 -8.13 -10.59
C GLY A 240 5.98 -7.72 -11.68
N CYS A 241 7.28 -7.70 -11.37
CA CYS A 241 8.35 -7.36 -12.32
C CYS A 241 8.35 -8.24 -13.59
N ASP A 242 7.97 -9.52 -13.46
CA ASP A 242 7.88 -10.44 -14.59
C ASP A 242 6.68 -10.15 -15.51
N THR A 243 5.58 -9.64 -14.98
CA THR A 243 4.27 -9.60 -15.68
C THR A 243 3.81 -8.20 -16.06
N THR A 244 4.30 -7.16 -15.39
CA THR A 244 3.91 -5.77 -15.64
C THR A 244 4.24 -5.30 -17.06
N PRO A 245 5.44 -5.54 -17.64
CA PRO A 245 5.74 -5.09 -19.00
C PRO A 245 4.75 -5.61 -20.06
N ALA A 246 4.45 -6.91 -20.06
CA ALA A 246 3.48 -7.50 -20.98
C ALA A 246 2.04 -6.98 -20.74
N THR A 247 1.72 -6.64 -19.49
CA THR A 247 0.43 -6.03 -19.12
C THR A 247 0.31 -4.62 -19.67
N MET A 248 1.35 -3.79 -19.51
CA MET A 248 1.44 -2.44 -20.09
C MET A 248 1.28 -2.47 -21.61
N ASP A 249 2.02 -3.33 -22.31
CA ASP A 249 1.93 -3.46 -23.77
C ASP A 249 0.53 -3.82 -24.24
N LYS A 250 -0.14 -4.71 -23.50
CA LYS A 250 -1.51 -5.14 -23.83
C LYS A 250 -2.51 -4.01 -23.61
N LEU A 251 -2.38 -3.27 -22.51
CA LEU A 251 -3.24 -2.12 -22.22
C LEU A 251 -3.08 -1.02 -23.28
N ALA A 252 -1.84 -0.68 -23.64
CA ALA A 252 -1.53 0.30 -24.67
C ALA A 252 -2.11 -0.11 -26.04
N ARG A 253 -1.95 -1.37 -26.44
CA ARG A 253 -2.54 -1.93 -27.68
C ARG A 253 -4.06 -1.87 -27.71
N ASN A 254 -4.71 -1.87 -26.54
CA ASN A 254 -6.16 -1.74 -26.40
C ASN A 254 -6.62 -0.28 -26.24
N GLY A 255 -5.74 0.70 -26.50
CA GLY A 255 -6.06 2.13 -26.45
C GLY A 255 -6.09 2.73 -25.04
N ASP A 256 -5.55 2.04 -24.04
CA ASP A 256 -5.34 2.63 -22.72
C ASP A 256 -4.09 3.52 -22.71
N THR A 257 -4.28 4.81 -22.46
CA THR A 257 -3.19 5.79 -22.40
C THR A 257 -2.88 6.25 -20.97
N LEU A 258 -3.67 5.84 -19.97
CA LEU A 258 -3.55 6.31 -18.59
C LEU A 258 -2.95 5.26 -17.66
N THR A 259 -3.33 3.99 -17.83
CA THR A 259 -2.88 2.92 -16.93
C THR A 259 -1.41 2.53 -17.16
N PRO A 260 -0.90 2.37 -18.40
CA PRO A 260 0.50 1.97 -18.60
C PRO A 260 1.52 2.89 -17.93
N PRO A 261 1.43 4.24 -18.03
CA PRO A 261 2.35 5.13 -17.31
C PRO A 261 2.33 4.96 -15.78
N ALA A 262 1.18 4.65 -15.20
CA ALA A 262 1.09 4.38 -13.76
C ALA A 262 1.78 3.06 -13.39
N LEU A 263 1.57 2.02 -14.20
CA LEU A 263 2.21 0.72 -13.99
C LEU A 263 3.73 0.78 -14.22
N ASP A 264 4.21 1.71 -15.04
CA ASP A 264 5.64 1.93 -15.27
C ASP A 264 6.33 2.48 -14.00
N VAL A 265 5.69 3.41 -13.30
CA VAL A 265 6.16 3.90 -11.99
C VAL A 265 6.21 2.74 -10.98
N ILE A 266 5.10 2.01 -10.83
CA ILE A 266 5.03 0.87 -9.92
C ILE A 266 6.11 -0.17 -10.27
N TYR A 267 6.27 -0.50 -11.55
CA TYR A 267 7.26 -1.46 -12.00
C TYR A 267 8.69 -1.11 -11.58
N HIS A 268 9.09 0.16 -11.71
CA HIS A 268 10.42 0.60 -11.30
C HIS A 268 10.62 0.56 -9.78
N ASP A 269 9.56 0.85 -9.02
CA ASP A 269 9.60 0.81 -7.55
C ASP A 269 9.66 -0.63 -7.03
N GLU A 270 8.92 -1.54 -7.66
CA GLU A 270 8.94 -2.97 -7.35
C GLU A 270 10.32 -3.61 -7.55
N ILE A 271 11.11 -3.16 -8.53
CA ILE A 271 12.51 -3.59 -8.67
C ILE A 271 13.32 -3.23 -7.41
N ARG A 272 13.08 -2.04 -6.85
CA ARG A 272 13.74 -1.57 -5.62
C ARG A 272 13.25 -2.35 -4.40
N HIS A 273 11.98 -2.73 -4.35
CA HIS A 273 11.38 -3.54 -3.27
C HIS A 273 11.97 -4.95 -3.27
N VAL A 274 12.04 -5.60 -4.45
CA VAL A 274 12.72 -6.90 -4.62
C VAL A 274 14.20 -6.79 -4.20
N ALA A 275 14.89 -5.70 -4.56
CA ALA A 275 16.28 -5.49 -4.17
C ALA A 275 16.47 -5.40 -2.66
N ALA A 276 15.53 -4.74 -1.94
CA ALA A 276 15.50 -4.74 -0.49
C ALA A 276 15.31 -6.15 0.08
N GLY A 277 14.38 -6.92 -0.50
CA GLY A 277 14.17 -8.34 -0.16
C GLY A 277 15.44 -9.17 -0.28
N VAL A 278 16.13 -9.11 -1.43
CA VAL A 278 17.37 -9.84 -1.70
C VAL A 278 18.48 -9.43 -0.73
N ARG A 279 18.66 -8.12 -0.51
CA ARG A 279 19.68 -7.57 0.39
C ARG A 279 19.48 -8.08 1.82
N TRP A 280 18.27 -7.94 2.37
CA TRP A 280 18.01 -8.34 3.74
C TRP A 280 17.98 -9.85 3.93
N PHE A 281 17.50 -10.60 2.94
CA PHE A 281 17.60 -12.05 2.98
C PHE A 281 19.06 -12.50 3.04
N THR A 282 19.90 -11.95 2.18
CA THR A 282 21.33 -12.27 2.14
C THR A 282 22.01 -11.90 3.46
N PHE A 283 21.72 -10.70 3.98
CA PHE A 283 22.25 -10.24 5.26
C PHE A 283 21.86 -11.18 6.42
N VAL A 284 20.58 -11.53 6.55
CA VAL A 284 20.10 -12.39 7.63
C VAL A 284 20.64 -13.81 7.50
N ALA A 285 20.68 -14.37 6.28
CA ALA A 285 21.25 -15.69 6.03
C ALA A 285 22.72 -15.74 6.46
N GLN A 286 23.52 -14.72 6.08
CA GLN A 286 24.92 -14.61 6.46
C GLN A 286 25.10 -14.38 7.96
N LYS A 287 24.28 -13.52 8.59
CA LYS A 287 24.27 -13.30 10.06
C LYS A 287 24.03 -14.61 10.81
N ARG A 288 23.22 -15.52 10.23
CA ARG A 288 22.93 -16.86 10.76
C ARG A 288 23.94 -17.94 10.34
N GLY A 289 24.99 -17.59 9.58
CA GLY A 289 26.02 -18.54 9.11
C GLY A 289 25.52 -19.52 8.03
N LEU A 290 24.48 -19.16 7.29
CA LEU A 290 23.86 -19.99 6.25
C LEU A 290 24.33 -19.59 4.85
N ASP A 291 24.40 -20.56 3.93
CA ASP A 291 24.59 -20.29 2.51
C ASP A 291 23.31 -19.67 1.91
N PRO A 292 23.35 -18.44 1.37
CA PRO A 292 22.14 -17.76 0.92
C PRO A 292 21.39 -18.50 -0.20
N LYS A 293 22.09 -19.05 -1.20
CA LYS A 293 21.45 -19.76 -2.33
C LYS A 293 20.71 -21.01 -1.84
N ALA A 294 21.40 -21.89 -1.12
CA ALA A 294 20.82 -23.12 -0.60
C ALA A 294 19.66 -22.83 0.35
N THR A 295 19.79 -21.78 1.17
CA THR A 295 18.74 -21.33 2.09
C THR A 295 17.51 -20.85 1.32
N TYR A 296 17.68 -20.01 0.30
CA TYR A 296 16.60 -19.51 -0.55
C TYR A 296 15.85 -20.68 -1.18
N GLN A 297 16.58 -21.59 -1.83
CA GLN A 297 16.00 -22.75 -2.51
C GLN A 297 15.27 -23.69 -1.53
N SER A 298 15.78 -23.85 -0.31
CA SER A 298 15.11 -24.64 0.73
C SER A 298 13.78 -24.01 1.17
N HIS A 299 13.79 -22.71 1.49
CA HIS A 299 12.58 -21.98 1.87
C HIS A 299 11.56 -21.93 0.74
N MET A 300 12.01 -21.80 -0.51
CA MET A 300 11.13 -21.87 -1.67
C MET A 300 10.43 -23.23 -1.78
N ARG A 301 11.15 -24.35 -1.59
CA ARG A 301 10.56 -25.70 -1.62
C ARG A 301 9.56 -25.92 -0.49
N GLU A 302 9.87 -25.43 0.70
CA GLU A 302 9.06 -25.65 1.90
C GLU A 302 7.83 -24.72 1.97
N ARG A 303 8.05 -23.43 1.76
CA ARG A 303 7.07 -22.36 2.04
C ARG A 303 6.31 -21.91 0.80
N TYR A 304 6.83 -22.19 -0.39
CA TYR A 304 6.16 -21.88 -1.67
C TYR A 304 6.17 -23.08 -2.64
N PRO A 305 5.55 -24.22 -2.26
CA PRO A 305 5.66 -25.47 -3.01
C PRO A 305 5.08 -25.41 -4.43
N ALA A 306 4.20 -24.43 -4.71
CA ALA A 306 3.67 -24.15 -6.04
C ALA A 306 4.76 -23.82 -7.07
N GLY A 307 5.96 -23.40 -6.62
CA GLY A 307 7.10 -23.08 -7.47
C GLY A 307 6.95 -21.76 -8.23
N LEU A 308 7.99 -21.41 -8.98
CA LEU A 308 8.02 -20.20 -9.79
C LEU A 308 7.54 -20.48 -11.21
N LYS A 309 6.80 -19.53 -11.78
CA LYS A 309 6.25 -19.67 -13.13
C LYS A 309 6.97 -18.74 -14.12
N PRO A 310 7.65 -19.27 -15.16
CA PRO A 310 8.23 -18.44 -16.22
C PRO A 310 7.15 -17.76 -17.10
N PRO A 311 7.51 -16.79 -17.96
CA PRO A 311 8.86 -16.22 -18.15
C PRO A 311 9.28 -15.35 -16.97
N PHE A 312 10.60 -15.26 -16.74
CA PHE A 312 11.20 -14.35 -15.77
C PHE A 312 11.74 -13.10 -16.48
N ASN A 313 11.55 -11.94 -15.88
CA ASN A 313 12.21 -10.71 -16.31
C ASN A 313 13.64 -10.69 -15.73
N HIS A 314 14.58 -11.32 -16.46
CA HIS A 314 15.96 -11.45 -16.02
C HIS A 314 16.67 -10.11 -15.85
N GLU A 315 16.32 -9.10 -16.64
CA GLU A 315 16.91 -7.76 -16.55
C GLU A 315 16.47 -7.08 -15.25
N ALA A 316 15.17 -7.02 -14.96
CA ALA A 316 14.65 -6.46 -13.71
C ALA A 316 15.16 -7.20 -12.47
N ARG A 317 15.20 -8.54 -12.52
CA ARG A 317 15.72 -9.34 -11.40
C ARG A 317 17.22 -9.11 -11.20
N ALA A 318 18.00 -8.94 -12.27
CA ALA A 318 19.41 -8.60 -12.17
C ALA A 318 19.63 -7.18 -11.61
N GLU A 319 18.80 -6.22 -12.00
CA GLU A 319 18.80 -4.86 -11.42
C GLU A 319 18.49 -4.89 -9.92
N ALA A 320 17.59 -5.79 -9.50
CA ALA A 320 17.32 -6.07 -8.08
C ALA A 320 18.43 -6.87 -7.37
N ALA A 321 19.58 -7.09 -8.02
CA ALA A 321 20.69 -7.92 -7.55
C ALA A 321 20.29 -9.36 -7.21
N PHE A 322 19.21 -9.89 -7.79
CA PHE A 322 18.70 -11.24 -7.56
C PHE A 322 19.41 -12.24 -8.47
N PRO A 323 20.33 -13.10 -7.96
CA PRO A 323 21.13 -13.95 -8.82
C PRO A 323 20.26 -14.98 -9.55
N ARG A 324 20.50 -15.11 -10.85
CA ARG A 324 19.68 -15.94 -11.76
C ARG A 324 19.59 -17.40 -11.32
N ASP A 325 20.70 -17.95 -10.86
CA ASP A 325 20.81 -19.35 -10.45
C ASP A 325 20.08 -19.65 -9.12
N TRP A 326 19.61 -18.64 -8.40
CA TRP A 326 18.77 -18.87 -7.22
C TRP A 326 17.36 -19.29 -7.60
N TYR A 327 16.76 -18.64 -8.60
CA TYR A 327 15.35 -18.78 -8.94
C TYR A 327 15.07 -19.61 -10.20
N GLU A 328 16.01 -19.68 -11.15
CA GLU A 328 15.77 -20.38 -12.41
C GLU A 328 15.66 -21.90 -12.21
N GLU A 329 16.48 -22.46 -11.32
CA GLU A 329 16.41 -23.87 -10.89
C GLU A 329 15.09 -24.20 -10.15
N MET A 330 14.37 -23.18 -9.70
CA MET A 330 13.10 -23.30 -8.97
C MET A 330 11.86 -23.14 -9.88
N ALA A 331 12.07 -22.98 -11.19
CA ALA A 331 10.99 -22.90 -12.16
C ALA A 331 10.24 -24.24 -12.26
N ARG A 332 8.91 -24.18 -12.35
CA ARG A 332 8.08 -25.33 -12.70
C ARG A 332 7.39 -25.06 -14.04
N GLU A 333 7.34 -26.10 -14.87
CA GLU A 333 6.66 -26.10 -16.18
C GLU A 333 5.13 -25.94 -16.05
#